data_AF-X7YJF9-F1
#
_entry.id   AF-X7YJF9-F1
#
_cell.length_a   1.000
_cell.length_b   1.000
_cell.length_c   1.000
_cell.angle_alpha   90.00
_cell.angle_beta   90.00
_cell.angle_gamma   90.00
#
_symmetry.space_group_name_H-M   'P 1'
#
loop_
_entity.id
_entity.type
_entity.pdbx_description
1 polymer ?
#
loop_
_entity_poly.entity_id
_entity_poly.type
_entity_poly.pdbx_seq_one_letter_code
_entity_poly.pdbx_strand_id
1 'polypeptide(L)'
;MVRPRGILHPQRPAGAVNRSQTVVEKVSPAMSGNGQTSLLCLVAVRKERIDNQSIWFCLPSSGHRRGDVVGVRRPRQHRRTRRDERHLLGEGDLRGKTTLKASGSTAQENAMTRFVKAYEQACPGHSLDYTANGSGAGISEFIGKQTDFAGSDSPLSKDEYSRAEQRCGSPVWNLPMVFGPIAIAYNVAGVTSLNLDGPTLAQIFNGQIATWNDAAIQVLNLGVALPAEPIHVVFRGDESGTTDNFQRYLDTASNGTWGNGAGKKFNGGVGEGASGSDGVAAAVDSTEGSITYVEWSFAQARHLTMAKIVTSAGPDPVAIGPESVGKTISAAWFTKKGNDLALDTISFYRPNQPGAYPIVLATYEIVCSKYLDPQVGTAVRAFLQSTIHDGQNGLADNGYIPIPEAFNARLSAAVDAVS
;
A
#
# COMPACT_ATOMS: atom_id res chain seq x y z
N MET A 1 -24.64 62.35 -20.92
CA MET A 1 -25.80 61.54 -20.48
C MET A 1 -25.35 60.08 -20.44
N VAL A 2 -25.48 59.24 -19.42
CA VAL A 2 -25.83 59.33 -17.99
C VAL A 2 -25.09 58.15 -17.30
N ARG A 3 -24.62 58.44 -16.08
CA ARG A 3 -23.94 57.69 -15.00
C ARG A 3 -24.01 56.14 -14.86
N PRO A 4 -23.04 55.55 -14.11
CA PRO A 4 -23.10 54.19 -13.57
C PRO A 4 -23.89 54.10 -12.25
N ARG A 5 -24.43 52.91 -11.93
CA ARG A 5 -24.90 52.44 -10.61
C ARG A 5 -24.44 50.98 -10.48
N GLY A 6 -23.95 50.46 -9.36
CA GLY A 6 -24.17 50.81 -7.96
C GLY A 6 -24.51 49.52 -7.21
N ILE A 7 -23.56 49.08 -6.39
CA ILE A 7 -23.52 48.06 -5.33
C ILE A 7 -24.88 47.56 -4.81
N LEU A 8 -25.03 46.23 -4.65
CA LEU A 8 -25.86 45.61 -3.61
C LEU A 8 -25.33 44.20 -3.24
N HIS A 9 -24.89 44.06 -1.99
CA HIS A 9 -24.63 42.80 -1.30
C HIS A 9 -25.94 42.08 -0.94
N PRO A 10 -25.94 40.74 -0.86
CA PRO A 10 -26.83 40.02 0.04
C PRO A 10 -26.08 39.50 1.27
N GLN A 11 -26.70 39.73 2.41
CA GLN A 11 -26.24 39.45 3.76
C GLN A 11 -26.17 37.95 4.09
N ARG A 12 -25.20 37.58 4.94
CA ARG A 12 -25.16 36.31 5.67
C ARG A 12 -26.24 36.27 6.75
N PRO A 13 -26.94 35.14 6.98
CA PRO A 13 -27.58 34.89 8.26
C PRO A 13 -26.60 34.27 9.26
N ALA A 14 -26.73 34.73 10.50
CA ALA A 14 -25.97 34.34 11.68
C ALA A 14 -26.27 32.91 12.16
N GLY A 15 -25.34 32.38 12.95
CA GLY A 15 -25.29 30.99 13.41
C GLY A 15 -26.46 30.52 14.27
N ALA A 16 -26.80 29.25 14.10
CA ALA A 16 -27.65 28.48 14.99
C ALA A 16 -26.77 27.64 15.93
N VAL A 17 -26.78 27.99 17.21
CA VAL A 17 -26.23 27.20 18.32
C VAL A 17 -27.14 26.00 18.54
N ASN A 18 -26.62 24.78 18.34
CA ASN A 18 -27.38 23.56 18.57
C ASN A 18 -27.41 23.27 20.10
N ARG A 19 -28.51 23.65 20.77
CA ARG A 19 -28.76 23.26 22.17
C ARG A 19 -29.28 21.83 22.19
N SER A 20 -28.53 20.90 22.79
CA SER A 20 -29.03 19.58 23.14
C SER A 20 -30.20 19.71 24.13
N GLN A 21 -31.40 19.28 23.72
CA GLN A 21 -32.54 19.16 24.63
C GLN A 21 -32.56 17.76 25.24
N THR A 22 -32.41 17.70 26.56
CA THR A 22 -32.67 16.49 27.36
C THR A 22 -34.19 16.35 27.53
N VAL A 23 -34.80 15.33 26.91
CA VAL A 23 -36.21 14.99 27.16
C VAL A 23 -36.24 13.87 28.21
N VAL A 24 -36.88 14.13 29.35
CA VAL A 24 -37.16 13.13 30.38
C VAL A 24 -38.56 12.59 30.12
N GLU A 25 -38.68 11.36 29.64
CA GLU A 25 -39.97 10.68 29.50
C GLU A 25 -40.25 9.83 30.74
N LYS A 26 -41.42 10.03 31.33
CA LYS A 26 -41.88 9.37 32.56
C LYS A 26 -42.53 8.04 32.18
N VAL A 27 -41.89 6.91 32.49
CA VAL A 27 -42.48 5.58 32.26
C VAL A 27 -43.31 5.19 33.49
N SER A 28 -44.63 5.03 33.30
CA SER A 28 -45.54 4.49 34.32
C SER A 28 -45.37 2.97 34.46
N PRO A 29 -45.48 2.39 35.68
CA PRO A 29 -45.28 0.96 35.87
C PRO A 29 -46.52 0.14 35.47
N ALA A 30 -46.29 -0.95 34.74
CA ALA A 30 -47.27 -2.03 34.60
C ALA A 30 -47.16 -2.96 35.81
N MET A 31 -48.29 -3.25 36.46
CA MET A 31 -48.34 -4.15 37.61
C MET A 31 -48.16 -5.62 37.19
N SER A 32 -47.31 -6.33 37.92
CA SER A 32 -47.22 -7.78 37.94
C SER A 32 -47.20 -8.23 39.40
N GLY A 33 -48.12 -9.13 39.74
CA GLY A 33 -48.35 -9.60 41.09
C GLY A 33 -47.22 -10.47 41.60
N ASN A 34 -46.46 -9.95 42.55
CA ASN A 34 -46.08 -10.60 43.80
C ASN A 34 -45.22 -9.59 44.59
N GLY A 35 -45.68 -9.23 45.78
CA GLY A 35 -45.09 -8.16 46.58
C GLY A 35 -43.66 -8.45 46.98
N GLN A 36 -42.71 -7.78 46.33
CA GLN A 36 -41.40 -7.42 46.88
C GLN A 36 -40.99 -6.05 46.35
N THR A 37 -40.50 -5.21 47.25
CA THR A 37 -40.13 -3.81 47.04
C THR A 37 -38.87 -3.71 46.16
N SER A 38 -38.98 -3.18 44.94
CA SER A 38 -37.83 -2.94 44.06
C SER A 38 -37.21 -1.55 44.28
N LEU A 39 -35.91 -1.55 44.58
CA LEU A 39 -35.03 -0.38 44.59
C LEU A 39 -34.92 0.22 43.17
N LEU A 40 -35.00 1.54 43.04
CA LEU A 40 -34.74 2.27 41.80
C LEU A 40 -33.28 2.09 41.34
N CYS A 41 -33.07 1.67 40.10
CA CYS A 41 -31.83 1.94 39.35
C CYS A 41 -32.15 2.84 38.15
N LEU A 42 -31.55 4.04 38.11
CA LEU A 42 -31.52 4.89 36.91
C LEU A 42 -30.60 4.26 35.86
N VAL A 43 -31.08 4.11 34.63
CA VAL A 43 -30.24 3.80 33.45
C VAL A 43 -30.33 4.99 32.49
N ALA A 44 -29.19 5.59 32.17
CA ALA A 44 -29.09 6.60 31.10
C ALA A 44 -28.91 5.90 29.76
N VAL A 45 -29.70 6.26 28.75
CA VAL A 45 -29.60 5.75 27.37
C VAL A 45 -29.29 6.92 26.43
N ARG A 46 -28.23 6.78 25.62
CA ARG A 46 -27.91 7.71 24.51
C ARG A 46 -28.41 7.07 23.20
N LYS A 47 -29.25 7.78 22.46
CA LYS A 47 -29.83 7.34 21.18
C LYS A 47 -29.14 8.06 20.03
N GLU A 48 -28.37 7.34 19.22
CA GLU A 48 -27.98 7.76 17.88
C GLU A 48 -28.61 6.79 16.86
N ARG A 49 -29.28 7.34 15.84
CA ARG A 49 -29.93 6.56 14.77
C ARG A 49 -28.95 6.36 13.64
N ILE A 50 -28.54 5.12 13.38
CA ILE A 50 -28.28 4.59 12.03
C ILE A 50 -28.74 3.12 12.03
N ASP A 51 -29.64 2.79 11.10
CA ASP A 51 -30.07 1.46 10.63
C ASP A 51 -30.25 0.29 11.63
N ASN A 52 -31.49 0.17 12.10
CA ASN A 52 -32.28 -1.06 12.29
C ASN A 52 -31.64 -2.33 12.90
N GLN A 53 -30.78 -2.22 13.91
CA GLN A 53 -30.54 -3.30 14.90
C GLN A 53 -30.23 -2.73 16.30
N SER A 54 -30.82 -3.31 17.36
CA SER A 54 -30.51 -2.97 18.76
C SER A 54 -29.51 -3.98 19.32
N ILE A 55 -28.30 -3.53 19.67
CA ILE A 55 -27.27 -4.36 20.34
C ILE A 55 -27.22 -3.99 21.82
N TRP A 56 -27.31 -4.99 22.70
CA TRP A 56 -27.20 -4.84 24.15
C TRP A 56 -25.81 -5.29 24.62
N PHE A 57 -25.09 -4.43 25.36
CA PHE A 57 -23.87 -4.82 26.07
C PHE A 57 -24.09 -4.78 27.59
N CYS A 58 -23.83 -5.91 28.26
CA CYS A 58 -23.70 -5.98 29.71
C CYS A 58 -22.21 -6.09 30.07
N LEU A 59 -21.70 -5.16 30.88
CA LEU A 59 -20.39 -5.27 31.53
C LEU A 59 -20.57 -5.81 32.96
N PRO A 60 -19.76 -6.78 33.42
CA PRO A 60 -19.86 -7.33 34.77
C PRO A 60 -19.12 -6.45 35.79
N SER A 61 -19.79 -6.18 36.92
CA SER A 61 -19.17 -5.64 38.13
C SER A 61 -18.87 -6.77 39.12
N SER A 62 -17.77 -6.60 39.85
CA SER A 62 -17.00 -7.57 40.60
C SER A 62 -17.46 -7.76 42.06
N GLY A 63 -17.23 -8.97 42.62
CA GLY A 63 -16.74 -9.12 44.01
C GLY A 63 -17.52 -9.97 45.04
N HIS A 64 -16.95 -11.16 45.37
CA HIS A 64 -16.89 -11.84 46.70
C HIS A 64 -18.17 -12.54 47.26
N ARG A 65 -18.17 -13.68 47.98
CA ARG A 65 -17.19 -14.70 48.47
C ARG A 65 -17.98 -15.94 49.01
N ARG A 66 -17.44 -17.16 48.81
CA ARG A 66 -17.45 -18.46 49.57
C ARG A 66 -18.69 -19.05 50.27
N GLY A 67 -18.85 -20.38 50.09
CA GLY A 67 -19.71 -21.35 50.83
C GLY A 67 -20.80 -21.90 49.88
N ASP A 68 -21.00 -23.18 49.59
CA ASP A 68 -20.71 -24.43 50.30
C ASP A 68 -20.53 -25.59 49.31
N VAL A 69 -19.77 -26.60 49.75
CA VAL A 69 -19.62 -27.90 49.06
C VAL A 69 -20.73 -28.83 49.54
N VAL A 70 -21.59 -29.28 48.63
CA VAL A 70 -22.47 -30.44 48.86
C VAL A 70 -22.23 -31.45 47.74
N GLY A 71 -21.59 -32.56 48.10
CA GLY A 71 -21.36 -33.69 47.20
C GLY A 71 -22.64 -34.49 46.99
N VAL A 72 -22.95 -34.79 45.73
CA VAL A 72 -23.94 -35.82 45.37
C VAL A 72 -23.38 -36.71 44.26
N ARG A 73 -23.64 -38.00 44.44
CA ARG A 73 -23.06 -39.18 43.77
C ARG A 73 -23.35 -39.25 42.27
N ARG A 74 -22.38 -39.79 41.53
CA ARG A 74 -22.48 -40.22 40.12
C ARG A 74 -23.53 -41.33 39.91
N PRO A 75 -24.10 -41.42 38.70
CA PRO A 75 -24.31 -42.70 38.02
C PRO A 75 -23.25 -42.93 36.93
N ARG A 76 -22.82 -44.18 36.80
CA ARG A 76 -21.96 -44.70 35.73
C ARG A 76 -22.77 -44.95 34.45
N GLN A 77 -22.06 -44.81 33.31
CA GLN A 77 -22.18 -45.49 32.00
C GLN A 77 -21.99 -44.42 30.91
N HIS A 78 -21.22 -44.55 29.83
CA HIS A 78 -20.61 -45.68 29.14
C HIS A 78 -19.33 -45.21 28.40
N ARG A 79 -18.32 -46.08 28.35
CA ARG A 79 -17.27 -46.27 27.33
C ARG A 79 -17.22 -45.27 26.14
N ARG A 80 -16.04 -44.68 25.90
CA ARG A 80 -15.28 -44.80 24.63
C ARG A 80 -13.80 -44.45 24.85
N THR A 81 -12.96 -45.28 24.25
CA THR A 81 -11.50 -45.36 24.38
C THR A 81 -10.80 -44.31 23.53
N ARG A 82 -9.64 -43.80 24.00
CA ARG A 82 -8.65 -43.06 23.20
C ARG A 82 -8.16 -43.92 22.03
N ARG A 83 -8.78 -43.79 20.88
CA ARG A 83 -8.30 -44.17 19.54
C ARG A 83 -9.48 -43.87 18.61
N ASP A 84 -9.50 -42.67 18.05
CA ASP A 84 -10.23 -42.29 16.81
C ASP A 84 -10.14 -40.76 16.64
N GLU A 85 -8.95 -40.25 16.32
CA GLU A 85 -8.77 -38.89 15.76
C GLU A 85 -7.70 -38.92 14.66
N ARG A 86 -7.72 -39.96 13.83
CA ARG A 86 -6.96 -40.04 12.58
C ARG A 86 -7.78 -40.75 11.50
N HIS A 87 -8.97 -40.25 11.22
CA HIS A 87 -9.64 -40.46 9.94
C HIS A 87 -10.88 -39.57 9.83
N LEU A 88 -10.69 -38.36 9.33
CA LEU A 88 -11.71 -37.64 8.57
C LEU A 88 -10.99 -37.00 7.38
N LEU A 89 -10.87 -37.79 6.31
CA LEU A 89 -10.72 -37.26 4.96
C LEU A 89 -12.13 -36.82 4.54
N GLY A 90 -12.30 -35.54 4.18
CA GLY A 90 -13.50 -35.07 3.49
C GLY A 90 -14.22 -33.84 4.05
N GLU A 91 -13.51 -32.91 4.69
CA GLU A 91 -13.88 -31.49 4.53
C GLU A 91 -12.93 -30.97 3.46
N GLY A 92 -13.47 -30.58 2.29
CA GLY A 92 -12.65 -29.88 1.31
C GLY A 92 -12.02 -28.68 2.00
N ASP A 93 -10.71 -28.53 1.87
CA ASP A 93 -9.96 -27.42 2.46
C ASP A 93 -10.68 -26.11 2.11
N LEU A 94 -11.32 -25.50 3.12
CA LEU A 94 -12.19 -24.33 2.95
C LEU A 94 -11.40 -23.09 2.47
N ARG A 95 -10.08 -23.22 2.30
CA ARG A 95 -9.15 -22.15 1.97
C ARG A 95 -8.47 -22.30 0.61
N GLY A 96 -8.80 -23.33 -0.18
CA GLY A 96 -8.38 -23.43 -1.57
C GLY A 96 -7.08 -24.20 -1.82
N LYS A 97 -6.36 -23.84 -2.88
CA LYS A 97 -5.04 -24.38 -3.22
C LYS A 97 -4.04 -24.19 -2.06
N THR A 98 -3.25 -25.22 -1.75
CA THR A 98 -2.30 -25.21 -0.63
C THR A 98 -1.08 -24.30 -0.87
N THR A 99 -0.49 -24.33 -2.06
CA THR A 99 0.66 -23.46 -2.40
C THR A 99 0.31 -22.62 -3.61
N LEU A 100 0.17 -21.31 -3.41
CA LEU A 100 0.08 -20.35 -4.49
C LEU A 100 1.45 -20.13 -5.12
N LYS A 101 1.46 -19.77 -6.41
CA LYS A 101 2.65 -19.33 -7.14
C LYS A 101 2.43 -17.93 -7.67
N ALA A 102 3.35 -17.02 -7.39
CA ALA A 102 3.34 -15.69 -7.97
C ALA A 102 4.75 -15.22 -8.29
N SER A 103 4.84 -14.18 -9.09
CA SER A 103 6.11 -13.59 -9.46
C SER A 103 5.93 -12.14 -9.88
N GLY A 104 7.04 -11.42 -9.97
CA GLY A 104 7.07 -10.10 -10.57
C GLY A 104 7.94 -9.11 -9.80
N SER A 105 7.35 -7.96 -9.47
CA SER A 105 8.05 -6.83 -8.85
C SER A 105 9.03 -7.23 -7.73
N THR A 106 10.31 -6.93 -7.96
CA THR A 106 11.34 -7.00 -6.92
C THR A 106 11.17 -5.90 -5.89
N ALA A 107 10.45 -4.81 -6.21
CA ALA A 107 10.25 -3.70 -5.30
C ALA A 107 9.41 -4.09 -4.08
N GLN A 108 8.57 -5.12 -4.18
CA GLN A 108 7.76 -5.62 -3.07
C GLN A 108 8.30 -6.89 -2.42
N GLU A 109 9.48 -7.40 -2.78
CA GLU A 109 9.99 -8.67 -2.25
C GLU A 109 10.07 -8.68 -0.70
N ASN A 110 10.52 -7.58 -0.11
CA ASN A 110 10.59 -7.42 1.35
C ASN A 110 9.20 -7.33 1.99
N ALA A 111 8.23 -6.65 1.34
CA ALA A 111 6.84 -6.64 1.77
C ALA A 111 6.18 -8.02 1.63
N MET A 112 6.45 -8.72 0.53
CA MET A 112 5.91 -10.03 0.21
C MET A 112 6.32 -11.07 1.25
N THR A 113 7.57 -11.02 1.74
CA THR A 113 8.02 -11.87 2.86
C THR A 113 7.10 -11.72 4.08
N ARG A 114 6.60 -10.52 4.37
CA ARG A 114 5.63 -10.26 5.46
C ARG A 114 4.24 -10.75 5.11
N PHE A 115 3.80 -10.54 3.88
CA PHE A 115 2.49 -10.98 3.40
C PHE A 115 2.36 -12.50 3.41
N VAL A 116 3.39 -13.22 2.96
CA VAL A 116 3.49 -14.69 3.03
C VAL A 116 3.38 -15.14 4.49
N LYS A 117 4.15 -14.53 5.40
CA LYS A 117 4.08 -14.87 6.83
C LYS A 117 2.69 -14.62 7.43
N ALA A 118 2.05 -13.51 7.10
CA ALA A 118 0.69 -13.22 7.55
C ALA A 118 -0.31 -14.24 6.99
N TYR A 119 -0.15 -14.64 5.73
CA TYR A 119 -0.98 -15.67 5.10
C TYR A 119 -0.81 -17.05 5.75
N GLU A 120 0.42 -17.49 6.01
CA GLU A 120 0.71 -18.76 6.69
C GLU A 120 0.14 -18.80 8.12
N GLN A 121 0.15 -17.66 8.82
CA GLN A 121 -0.43 -17.53 10.16
C GLN A 121 -1.96 -17.56 10.12
N ALA A 122 -2.56 -16.83 9.18
CA ALA A 122 -4.01 -16.77 9.01
C ALA A 122 -4.57 -18.11 8.50
N CYS A 123 -3.80 -18.80 7.63
CA CYS A 123 -4.17 -20.02 6.90
C CYS A 123 -3.13 -21.14 7.10
N PRO A 124 -3.09 -21.81 8.27
CA PRO A 124 -2.13 -22.87 8.53
C PRO A 124 -2.19 -23.99 7.48
N GLY A 125 -1.04 -24.35 6.92
CA GLY A 125 -0.94 -25.34 5.83
C GLY A 125 -0.99 -24.74 4.42
N HIS A 126 -1.23 -23.42 4.29
CA HIS A 126 -1.10 -22.70 3.03
C HIS A 126 0.19 -21.89 2.98
N SER A 127 0.69 -21.66 1.77
CA SER A 127 1.92 -20.91 1.49
C SER A 127 1.82 -20.20 0.15
N LEU A 128 2.75 -19.28 -0.10
CA LEU A 128 2.93 -18.62 -1.38
C LEU A 128 4.41 -18.65 -1.76
N ASP A 129 4.70 -19.23 -2.93
CA ASP A 129 5.99 -19.15 -3.58
C ASP A 129 6.03 -17.90 -4.45
N TYR A 130 6.69 -16.83 -3.97
CA TYR A 130 6.91 -15.61 -4.73
C TYR A 130 8.30 -15.58 -5.37
N THR A 131 8.36 -15.42 -6.69
CA THR A 131 9.61 -15.22 -7.44
C THR A 131 9.78 -13.75 -7.82
N ALA A 132 10.72 -13.05 -7.19
CA ALA A 132 11.06 -11.67 -7.51
C ALA A 132 11.93 -11.60 -8.78
N ASN A 133 11.34 -11.27 -9.93
CA ASN A 133 12.01 -11.29 -11.24
C ASN A 133 11.72 -10.06 -12.12
N GLY A 134 11.06 -9.04 -11.58
CA GLY A 134 10.67 -7.82 -12.28
C GLY A 134 9.22 -7.83 -12.77
N SER A 135 8.56 -6.68 -12.72
CA SER A 135 7.13 -6.53 -13.04
C SER A 135 6.76 -7.03 -14.45
N GLY A 136 7.65 -6.85 -15.44
CA GLY A 136 7.40 -7.35 -16.80
C GLY A 136 7.39 -8.89 -16.88
N ALA A 137 8.30 -9.55 -16.19
CA ALA A 137 8.36 -11.01 -16.12
C ALA A 137 7.13 -11.57 -15.37
N GLY A 138 6.77 -10.98 -14.23
CA GLY A 138 5.58 -11.38 -13.47
C GLY A 138 4.29 -11.31 -14.29
N ILE A 139 4.06 -10.18 -14.98
CA ILE A 139 2.90 -10.02 -15.87
C ILE A 139 2.91 -11.08 -16.99
N SER A 140 4.08 -11.32 -17.61
CA SER A 140 4.23 -12.30 -18.68
C SER A 140 3.95 -13.73 -18.20
N GLU A 141 4.42 -14.10 -17.02
CA GLU A 141 4.21 -15.42 -16.41
C GLU A 141 2.74 -15.65 -16.02
N PHE A 142 2.07 -14.62 -15.48
CA PHE A 142 0.64 -14.67 -15.15
C PHE A 142 -0.23 -14.85 -16.41
N ILE A 143 0.00 -14.02 -17.44
CA ILE A 143 -0.66 -14.16 -18.75
C ILE A 143 -0.38 -15.55 -19.33
N GLY A 144 0.84 -16.06 -19.15
CA GLY A 144 1.30 -17.38 -19.59
C GLY A 144 0.81 -18.57 -18.77
N LYS A 145 -0.09 -18.39 -17.79
CA LYS A 145 -0.62 -19.47 -16.91
C LYS A 145 0.44 -20.12 -16.00
N GLN A 146 1.60 -19.50 -15.80
CA GLN A 146 2.68 -20.05 -14.98
C GLN A 146 2.48 -19.75 -13.48
N THR A 147 1.85 -18.61 -13.19
CA THR A 147 1.53 -18.13 -11.84
C THR A 147 0.02 -17.92 -11.66
N ASP A 148 -0.41 -17.95 -10.40
CA ASP A 148 -1.80 -17.74 -9.99
C ASP A 148 -2.17 -16.24 -9.97
N PHE A 149 -1.20 -15.37 -9.71
CA PHE A 149 -1.29 -13.91 -9.82
C PHE A 149 0.10 -13.31 -10.10
N ALA A 150 0.15 -12.02 -10.43
CA ALA A 150 1.40 -11.30 -10.65
C ALA A 150 1.52 -10.05 -9.76
N GLY A 151 2.74 -9.78 -9.31
CA GLY A 151 3.09 -8.53 -8.66
C GLY A 151 3.68 -7.52 -9.64
N SER A 152 3.21 -6.28 -9.63
CA SER A 152 3.71 -5.25 -10.54
C SER A 152 3.59 -3.84 -9.96
N ASP A 153 4.61 -3.01 -10.11
CA ASP A 153 4.55 -1.59 -9.69
C ASP A 153 3.88 -0.69 -10.73
N SER A 154 3.43 -1.26 -11.84
CA SER A 154 2.66 -0.58 -12.87
C SER A 154 1.37 -1.35 -13.13
N PRO A 155 0.23 -0.67 -13.35
CA PRO A 155 -0.94 -1.36 -13.84
C PRO A 155 -0.67 -1.94 -15.23
N LEU A 156 -1.44 -2.96 -15.60
CA LEU A 156 -1.40 -3.53 -16.94
C LEU A 156 -1.56 -2.43 -18.01
N SER A 157 -0.75 -2.49 -19.06
CA SER A 157 -0.96 -1.73 -20.29
C SER A 157 -2.19 -2.26 -21.04
N LYS A 158 -2.65 -1.50 -22.04
CA LYS A 158 -3.84 -1.86 -22.83
C LYS A 158 -3.73 -3.25 -23.49
N ASP A 159 -2.56 -3.62 -24.00
CA ASP A 159 -2.32 -4.94 -24.59
C ASP A 159 -2.31 -6.03 -23.50
N GLU A 160 -1.60 -5.77 -22.40
CA GLU A 160 -1.49 -6.71 -21.28
C GLU A 160 -2.89 -7.00 -20.66
N TYR A 161 -3.77 -5.99 -20.55
CA TYR A 161 -5.17 -6.21 -20.12
C TYR A 161 -5.90 -7.21 -21.02
N SER A 162 -5.87 -7.02 -22.33
CA SER A 162 -6.60 -7.88 -23.26
C SER A 162 -6.15 -9.34 -23.16
N ARG A 163 -4.83 -9.55 -23.07
CA ARG A 163 -4.23 -10.87 -22.94
C ARG A 163 -4.51 -11.50 -21.58
N ALA A 164 -4.49 -10.71 -20.50
CA ALA A 164 -4.80 -11.17 -19.16
C ALA A 164 -6.28 -11.56 -19.02
N GLU A 165 -7.21 -10.78 -19.60
CA GLU A 165 -8.63 -11.13 -19.61
C GLU A 165 -8.91 -12.40 -20.40
N GLN A 166 -8.24 -12.60 -21.54
CA GLN A 166 -8.30 -13.87 -22.29
C GLN A 166 -7.77 -15.05 -21.46
N ARG A 167 -6.68 -14.84 -20.71
CA ARG A 167 -6.11 -15.81 -19.78
C ARG A 167 -7.10 -16.19 -18.67
N CYS A 168 -7.83 -15.22 -18.12
CA CYS A 168 -8.74 -15.41 -17.00
C CYS A 168 -10.12 -15.92 -17.44
N GLY A 169 -10.58 -15.58 -18.65
CA GLY A 169 -11.99 -15.76 -19.04
C GLY A 169 -12.93 -14.85 -18.25
N SER A 170 -12.39 -13.82 -17.61
CA SER A 170 -13.07 -12.85 -16.75
C SER A 170 -12.30 -11.52 -16.81
N PRO A 171 -12.88 -10.42 -16.30
CA PRO A 171 -12.11 -9.20 -16.02
C PRO A 171 -10.85 -9.49 -15.18
N VAL A 172 -9.85 -8.62 -15.33
CA VAL A 172 -8.61 -8.63 -14.54
C VAL A 172 -8.52 -7.35 -13.75
N TRP A 173 -8.07 -7.45 -12.50
CA TRP A 173 -8.02 -6.33 -11.57
C TRP A 173 -6.58 -6.08 -11.11
N ASN A 174 -6.20 -4.81 -11.04
CA ASN A 174 -4.95 -4.37 -10.42
C ASN A 174 -5.30 -3.87 -9.02
N LEU A 175 -4.84 -4.58 -7.99
CA LEU A 175 -5.18 -4.29 -6.59
C LEU A 175 -3.97 -3.69 -5.88
N PRO A 176 -3.94 -2.40 -5.51
CA PRO A 176 -2.79 -1.79 -4.86
C PRO A 176 -2.68 -2.27 -3.41
N MET A 177 -1.67 -3.10 -3.12
CA MET A 177 -1.53 -3.76 -1.80
C MET A 177 -0.51 -3.07 -0.89
N VAL A 178 0.39 -2.28 -1.46
CA VAL A 178 1.40 -1.52 -0.72
C VAL A 178 1.92 -0.36 -1.55
N PHE A 179 2.39 0.70 -0.90
CA PHE A 179 3.09 1.80 -1.55
C PHE A 179 4.57 1.79 -1.16
N GLY A 180 5.44 2.00 -2.14
CA GLY A 180 6.88 2.09 -1.96
C GLY A 180 7.40 3.43 -2.45
N PRO A 181 8.09 4.23 -1.65
CA PRO A 181 8.86 5.35 -2.17
C PRO A 181 10.09 4.83 -2.93
N ILE A 182 10.45 5.51 -4.01
CA ILE A 182 11.66 5.24 -4.78
C ILE A 182 12.72 6.23 -4.30
N ALA A 183 13.77 5.71 -3.69
CA ALA A 183 14.95 6.46 -3.29
C ALA A 183 15.85 6.73 -4.50
N ILE A 184 16.34 7.96 -4.60
CA ILE A 184 17.51 8.25 -5.41
C ILE A 184 18.72 8.02 -4.51
N ALA A 185 19.31 6.83 -4.62
CA ALA A 185 20.46 6.44 -3.83
C ALA A 185 21.75 6.79 -4.57
N TYR A 186 22.76 7.23 -3.84
CA TYR A 186 24.06 7.59 -4.40
C TYR A 186 25.19 7.22 -3.45
N ASN A 187 26.39 7.09 -4.03
CA ASN A 187 27.63 6.83 -3.31
C ASN A 187 28.69 7.82 -3.79
N VAL A 188 28.98 8.82 -2.95
CA VAL A 188 29.96 9.88 -3.24
C VAL A 188 30.72 10.21 -1.96
N ALA A 189 32.02 9.98 -1.94
CA ALA A 189 32.87 10.13 -0.78
C ALA A 189 32.82 11.56 -0.23
N GLY A 190 32.50 11.68 1.06
CA GLY A 190 32.40 12.97 1.74
C GLY A 190 31.12 13.76 1.48
N VAL A 191 30.21 13.29 0.61
CA VAL A 191 28.90 13.90 0.37
C VAL A 191 27.83 13.12 1.13
N THR A 192 27.38 13.67 2.27
CA THR A 192 26.37 13.02 3.13
C THR A 192 24.98 13.64 3.00
N SER A 193 24.84 14.73 2.24
CA SER A 193 23.58 15.39 1.95
C SER A 193 23.63 15.94 0.55
N LEU A 194 22.62 15.56 -0.24
CA LEU A 194 22.48 15.98 -1.62
C LEU A 194 21.00 16.28 -1.88
N ASN A 195 20.75 17.40 -2.53
CA ASN A 195 19.45 17.79 -3.05
C ASN A 195 19.49 17.70 -4.57
N LEU A 196 18.46 17.11 -5.16
CA LEU A 196 18.27 17.02 -6.60
C LEU A 196 16.83 17.42 -6.95
N ASP A 197 16.60 17.75 -8.22
CA ASP A 197 15.27 18.02 -8.75
C ASP A 197 15.02 17.22 -10.04
N GLY A 198 13.79 17.28 -10.55
CA GLY A 198 13.40 16.55 -11.76
C GLY A 198 14.28 16.86 -12.98
N PRO A 199 14.51 18.14 -13.32
CA PRO A 199 15.40 18.52 -14.43
C PRO A 199 16.84 18.04 -14.26
N THR A 200 17.44 18.17 -13.08
CA THR A 200 18.83 17.73 -12.81
C THR A 200 18.94 16.21 -12.87
N LEU A 201 17.98 15.48 -12.29
CA LEU A 201 17.92 14.03 -12.41
C LEU A 201 17.80 13.59 -13.87
N ALA A 202 16.93 14.22 -14.65
CA ALA A 202 16.81 13.90 -16.07
C ALA A 202 18.13 14.11 -16.83
N GLN A 203 18.86 15.18 -16.55
CA GLN A 203 20.17 15.44 -17.16
C GLN A 203 21.22 14.38 -16.76
N ILE A 204 21.26 13.98 -15.49
CA ILE A 204 22.15 12.91 -15.01
C ILE A 204 21.83 11.60 -15.72
N PHE A 205 20.57 11.17 -15.70
CA PHE A 205 20.15 9.89 -16.27
C PHE A 205 20.10 9.88 -17.81
N ASN A 206 20.22 11.05 -18.46
CA ASN A 206 20.49 11.20 -19.89
C ASN A 206 21.99 11.34 -20.23
N GLY A 207 22.86 11.41 -19.22
CA GLY A 207 24.31 11.59 -19.40
C GLY A 207 24.75 12.99 -19.80
N GLN A 208 23.87 13.99 -19.70
CA GLN A 208 24.19 15.40 -19.96
C GLN A 208 25.00 16.01 -18.81
N ILE A 209 24.73 15.59 -17.58
CA ILE A 209 25.57 15.87 -16.42
C ILE A 209 26.41 14.63 -16.14
N ALA A 210 27.73 14.77 -16.23
CA ALA A 210 28.67 13.66 -16.15
C ALA A 210 29.61 13.71 -14.94
N THR A 211 29.62 14.81 -14.17
CA THR A 211 30.43 14.95 -12.94
C THR A 211 29.61 15.55 -11.80
N TRP A 212 29.94 15.19 -10.56
CA TRP A 212 29.18 15.60 -9.37
C TRP A 212 29.26 17.09 -9.05
N ASN A 213 30.33 17.78 -9.47
CA ASN A 213 30.50 19.23 -9.29
C ASN A 213 29.85 20.07 -10.41
N ASP A 214 29.00 19.50 -11.25
CA ASP A 214 28.30 20.24 -12.28
C ASP A 214 27.50 21.41 -11.67
N ALA A 215 27.45 22.53 -12.39
CA ALA A 215 26.81 23.76 -11.92
C ALA A 215 25.33 23.58 -11.57
N ALA A 216 24.61 22.72 -12.30
CA ALA A 216 23.20 22.43 -12.01
C ALA A 216 23.02 21.72 -10.65
N ILE A 217 23.91 20.77 -10.32
CA ILE A 217 23.92 20.12 -9.01
C ILE A 217 24.36 21.11 -7.92
N GLN A 218 25.40 21.91 -8.19
CA GLN A 218 25.96 22.85 -7.21
C GLN A 218 24.95 23.93 -6.77
N VAL A 219 24.11 24.42 -7.69
CA VAL A 219 23.07 25.42 -7.39
C VAL A 219 22.04 24.89 -6.39
N LEU A 220 21.72 23.59 -6.43
CA LEU A 220 20.80 22.95 -5.48
C LEU A 220 21.45 22.65 -4.11
N ASN A 221 22.78 22.77 -4.02
CA ASN A 221 23.59 22.31 -2.91
C ASN A 221 24.61 23.38 -2.46
N LEU A 222 24.15 24.62 -2.30
CA LEU A 222 25.01 25.72 -1.87
C LEU A 222 25.72 25.41 -0.54
N GLY A 223 27.05 25.57 -0.52
CA GLY A 223 27.88 25.28 0.65
C GLY A 223 28.30 23.82 0.81
N VAL A 224 27.84 22.91 -0.05
CA VAL A 224 28.33 21.54 -0.13
C VAL A 224 29.51 21.50 -1.11
N ALA A 225 30.64 20.92 -0.67
CA ALA A 225 31.80 20.70 -1.52
C ALA A 225 31.58 19.45 -2.38
N LEU A 226 31.19 19.65 -3.64
CA LEU A 226 30.95 18.56 -4.58
C LEU A 226 32.26 18.21 -5.34
N PRO A 227 32.65 16.93 -5.43
CA PRO A 227 33.88 16.52 -6.09
C PRO A 227 33.76 16.59 -7.62
N ALA A 228 34.89 16.79 -8.30
CA ALA A 228 34.99 16.67 -9.77
C ALA A 228 35.02 15.20 -10.24
N GLU A 229 34.28 14.35 -9.54
CA GLU A 229 34.20 12.91 -9.76
C GLU A 229 33.17 12.58 -10.85
N PRO A 230 33.47 11.64 -11.75
CA PRO A 230 32.49 11.16 -12.72
C PRO A 230 31.24 10.56 -12.06
N ILE A 231 30.08 10.75 -12.71
CA ILE A 231 28.83 10.11 -12.29
C ILE A 231 28.68 8.75 -12.97
N HIS A 232 28.51 7.71 -12.15
CA HIS A 232 28.23 6.36 -12.60
C HIS A 232 26.74 6.02 -12.44
N VAL A 233 25.97 6.17 -13.51
CA VAL A 233 24.55 5.80 -13.51
C VAL A 233 24.41 4.28 -13.45
N VAL A 234 23.64 3.79 -12.49
CA VAL A 234 23.20 2.38 -12.40
C VAL A 234 21.69 2.34 -12.59
N PHE A 235 21.23 1.48 -13.51
CA PHE A 235 19.82 1.32 -13.84
C PHE A 235 19.40 -0.16 -13.78
N ARG A 236 18.09 -0.42 -13.81
CA ARG A 236 17.55 -1.79 -13.88
C ARG A 236 17.67 -2.37 -15.29
N GLY A 237 18.44 -3.44 -15.44
CA GLY A 237 18.61 -4.16 -16.70
C GLY A 237 17.39 -5.00 -17.11
N ASP A 238 16.57 -5.40 -16.15
CA ASP A 238 15.33 -6.15 -16.35
C ASP A 238 14.08 -5.25 -16.50
N GLU A 239 12.97 -5.80 -16.99
CA GLU A 239 11.72 -5.05 -17.11
C GLU A 239 11.08 -4.77 -15.74
N SER A 240 11.22 -3.52 -15.30
CA SER A 240 10.94 -3.08 -13.94
C SER A 240 9.81 -2.07 -13.85
N GLY A 241 8.89 -2.28 -12.90
CA GLY A 241 7.89 -1.26 -12.57
C GLY A 241 8.50 -0.05 -11.85
N THR A 242 9.56 -0.24 -11.06
CA THR A 242 10.33 0.87 -10.48
C THR A 242 10.90 1.79 -11.56
N THR A 243 11.42 1.20 -12.65
CA THR A 243 11.92 1.93 -13.83
C THR A 243 10.81 2.70 -14.54
N ASP A 244 9.63 2.12 -14.67
CA ASP A 244 8.47 2.81 -15.26
C ASP A 244 8.07 4.03 -14.41
N ASN A 245 7.88 3.85 -13.10
CA ASN A 245 7.51 4.94 -12.20
C ASN A 245 8.58 6.05 -12.13
N PHE A 246 9.86 5.69 -12.07
CA PHE A 246 10.95 6.67 -12.10
C PHE A 246 10.96 7.46 -13.41
N GLN A 247 10.80 6.81 -14.56
CA GLN A 247 10.78 7.51 -15.84
C GLN A 247 9.51 8.34 -16.03
N ARG A 248 8.35 7.92 -15.50
CA ARG A 248 7.15 8.77 -15.46
C ARG A 248 7.37 10.01 -14.60
N TYR A 249 8.08 9.87 -13.48
CA TYR A 249 8.53 11.00 -12.69
C TYR A 249 9.43 11.92 -13.51
N LEU A 250 10.47 11.40 -14.19
CA LEU A 250 11.35 12.23 -15.02
C LEU A 250 10.58 12.91 -16.16
N ASP A 251 9.76 12.18 -16.91
CA ASP A 251 8.96 12.70 -18.03
C ASP A 251 8.05 13.85 -17.57
N THR A 252 7.44 13.69 -16.39
CA THR A 252 6.54 14.70 -15.82
C THR A 252 7.34 15.85 -15.19
N ALA A 253 8.27 15.60 -14.28
CA ALA A 253 8.91 16.61 -13.44
C ALA A 253 10.04 17.40 -14.12
N SER A 254 10.64 16.86 -15.19
CA SER A 254 11.84 17.45 -15.82
C SER A 254 11.58 18.61 -16.78
N ASN A 255 10.32 19.00 -16.96
CA ASN A 255 9.91 20.05 -17.91
C ASN A 255 10.42 19.81 -19.34
N GLY A 256 10.41 18.54 -19.77
CA GLY A 256 10.80 18.11 -21.12
C GLY A 256 12.27 17.72 -21.26
N THR A 257 13.09 17.88 -20.22
CA THR A 257 14.53 17.51 -20.28
C THR A 257 14.73 16.01 -20.44
N TRP A 258 13.83 15.18 -19.89
CA TRP A 258 13.89 13.73 -20.05
C TRP A 258 13.69 13.30 -21.51
N GLY A 259 12.53 13.65 -22.10
CA GLY A 259 12.25 13.50 -23.53
C GLY A 259 12.17 12.06 -24.08
N ASN A 260 12.47 11.04 -23.27
CA ASN A 260 12.59 9.64 -23.71
C ASN A 260 11.34 8.79 -23.43
N GLY A 261 10.29 9.38 -22.85
CA GLY A 261 9.09 8.67 -22.41
C GLY A 261 9.35 7.69 -21.26
N ALA A 262 8.32 6.93 -20.87
CA ALA A 262 8.40 5.98 -19.77
C ALA A 262 7.98 4.57 -20.17
N GLY A 263 8.45 3.59 -19.42
CA GLY A 263 8.10 2.18 -19.58
C GLY A 263 8.93 1.30 -18.65
N LYS A 264 8.72 -0.01 -18.72
CA LYS A 264 9.43 -0.96 -17.84
C LYS A 264 10.92 -1.13 -18.19
N LYS A 265 11.34 -0.69 -19.39
CA LYS A 265 12.74 -0.63 -19.80
C LYS A 265 13.28 0.78 -19.59
N PHE A 266 14.55 0.89 -19.23
CA PHE A 266 15.21 2.17 -19.04
C PHE A 266 15.60 2.80 -20.38
N ASN A 267 15.26 4.07 -20.58
CA ASN A 267 15.43 4.79 -21.85
C ASN A 267 16.53 5.87 -21.82
N GLY A 268 17.26 6.03 -20.70
CA GLY A 268 18.25 7.12 -20.54
C GLY A 268 19.54 6.97 -21.33
N GLY A 269 19.78 5.79 -21.94
CA GLY A 269 20.86 5.57 -22.90
C GLY A 269 22.29 5.54 -22.32
N VAL A 270 22.47 5.80 -21.01
CA VAL A 270 23.76 5.78 -20.31
C VAL A 270 23.72 4.93 -19.04
N GLY A 271 24.90 4.55 -18.56
CA GLY A 271 25.07 3.80 -17.32
C GLY A 271 25.16 2.29 -17.52
N GLU A 272 25.14 1.58 -16.40
CA GLU A 272 25.24 0.12 -16.33
C GLU A 272 23.94 -0.50 -15.78
N GLY A 273 23.49 -1.58 -16.42
CA GLY A 273 22.30 -2.30 -16.02
C GLY A 273 22.61 -3.38 -14.97
N ALA A 274 21.92 -3.36 -13.84
CA ALA A 274 21.95 -4.43 -12.84
C ALA A 274 20.55 -5.07 -12.70
N SER A 275 20.51 -6.33 -12.24
CA SER A 275 19.25 -7.08 -12.15
C SER A 275 18.57 -6.85 -10.81
N GLY A 276 17.27 -6.53 -10.85
CA GLY A 276 16.45 -6.41 -9.66
C GLY A 276 16.80 -5.22 -8.75
N SER A 277 16.00 -5.03 -7.71
CA SER A 277 16.22 -3.96 -6.73
C SER A 277 17.50 -4.19 -5.91
N ASP A 278 17.81 -5.44 -5.54
CA ASP A 278 19.03 -5.74 -4.81
C ASP A 278 20.29 -5.52 -5.65
N GLY A 279 20.29 -5.91 -6.92
CA GLY A 279 21.45 -5.74 -7.79
C GLY A 279 21.81 -4.27 -8.02
N VAL A 280 20.81 -3.40 -8.27
CA VAL A 280 21.08 -1.96 -8.41
C VAL A 280 21.55 -1.32 -7.09
N ALA A 281 20.99 -1.75 -5.97
CA ALA A 281 21.40 -1.25 -4.65
C ALA A 281 22.83 -1.69 -4.31
N ALA A 282 23.18 -2.95 -4.60
CA ALA A 282 24.53 -3.49 -4.43
C ALA A 282 25.56 -2.77 -5.30
N ALA A 283 25.23 -2.54 -6.57
CA ALA A 283 26.11 -1.86 -7.51
C ALA A 283 26.41 -0.43 -7.06
N VAL A 284 25.42 0.31 -6.53
CA VAL A 284 25.67 1.65 -5.99
C VAL A 284 26.49 1.62 -4.71
N ASP A 285 26.19 0.70 -3.80
CA ASP A 285 26.94 0.51 -2.55
C ASP A 285 28.45 0.29 -2.80
N SER A 286 28.79 -0.50 -3.84
CA SER A 286 30.17 -0.86 -4.14
C SER A 286 30.90 0.10 -5.08
N THR A 287 30.19 1.04 -5.72
CA THR A 287 30.76 1.87 -6.79
C THR A 287 30.77 3.32 -6.37
N GLU A 288 31.97 3.85 -6.14
CA GLU A 288 32.19 5.27 -5.88
C GLU A 288 31.72 6.13 -7.07
N GLY A 289 31.20 7.32 -6.79
CA GLY A 289 30.62 8.23 -7.78
C GLY A 289 29.28 7.78 -8.37
N SER A 290 28.63 6.74 -7.85
CA SER A 290 27.44 6.15 -8.47
C SER A 290 26.11 6.73 -8.01
N ILE A 291 25.08 6.58 -8.85
CA ILE A 291 23.70 6.98 -8.58
C ILE A 291 22.69 5.99 -9.19
N THR A 292 21.61 5.71 -8.47
CA THR A 292 20.51 4.87 -8.95
C THR A 292 19.14 5.35 -8.44
N TYR A 293 18.09 4.71 -8.94
CA TYR A 293 16.74 4.75 -8.42
C TYR A 293 16.38 3.35 -7.90
N VAL A 294 15.96 3.24 -6.64
CA VAL A 294 15.67 1.95 -6.01
C VAL A 294 14.55 2.08 -4.99
N GLU A 295 13.77 1.02 -4.79
CA GLU A 295 12.75 1.01 -3.74
C GLU A 295 13.40 1.18 -2.35
N TRP A 296 12.77 2.00 -1.49
CA TRP A 296 13.33 2.50 -0.24
C TRP A 296 13.72 1.43 0.76
N SER A 297 13.04 0.28 0.81
CA SER A 297 13.43 -0.82 1.72
C SER A 297 14.83 -1.35 1.40
N PHE A 298 15.22 -1.42 0.13
CA PHE A 298 16.56 -1.85 -0.28
C PHE A 298 17.63 -0.82 0.05
N ALA A 299 17.33 0.47 -0.17
CA ALA A 299 18.24 1.55 0.22
C ALA A 299 18.48 1.57 1.74
N GLN A 300 17.42 1.34 2.55
CA GLN A 300 17.54 1.26 4.00
C GLN A 300 18.32 0.04 4.47
N ALA A 301 18.04 -1.14 3.90
CA ALA A 301 18.70 -2.39 4.27
C ALA A 301 20.22 -2.34 4.04
N ARG A 302 20.67 -1.58 3.03
CA ARG A 302 22.08 -1.36 2.70
C ARG A 302 22.65 -0.05 3.28
N HIS A 303 21.87 0.71 4.03
CA HIS A 303 22.28 2.01 4.59
C HIS A 303 22.80 3.00 3.54
N LEU A 304 22.22 2.99 2.34
CA LEU A 304 22.63 3.87 1.25
C LEU A 304 22.30 5.33 1.57
N THR A 305 23.17 6.23 1.12
CA THR A 305 22.89 7.66 1.15
C THR A 305 21.84 7.99 0.09
N MET A 306 20.84 8.79 0.47
CA MET A 306 19.69 9.11 -0.39
C MET A 306 19.58 10.62 -0.60
N ALA A 307 19.28 11.04 -1.82
CA ALA A 307 19.06 12.44 -2.13
C ALA A 307 17.69 12.91 -1.63
N LYS A 308 17.61 14.17 -1.23
CA LYS A 308 16.33 14.88 -1.04
C LYS A 308 15.89 15.46 -2.37
N ILE A 309 14.57 15.53 -2.57
CA ILE A 309 14.00 15.95 -3.85
C ILE A 309 13.33 17.32 -3.70
N VAL A 310 13.82 18.31 -4.44
CA VAL A 310 13.11 19.58 -4.64
C VAL A 310 11.96 19.33 -5.61
N THR A 311 10.77 19.81 -5.26
CA THR A 311 9.52 19.47 -5.98
C THR A 311 8.86 20.71 -6.56
N SER A 312 7.83 20.50 -7.40
CA SER A 312 6.99 21.60 -7.89
C SER A 312 6.19 22.32 -6.78
N ALA A 313 6.12 21.74 -5.58
CA ALA A 313 5.37 22.31 -4.46
C ALA A 313 6.13 23.39 -3.67
N GLY A 314 7.42 23.57 -3.92
CA GLY A 314 8.22 24.58 -3.23
C GLY A 314 9.73 24.32 -3.30
N PRO A 315 10.54 25.29 -2.84
CA PRO A 315 12.00 25.23 -2.94
C PRO A 315 12.65 24.27 -1.93
N ASP A 316 11.92 23.86 -0.88
CA ASP A 316 12.46 23.03 0.19
C ASP A 316 12.64 21.57 -0.28
N PRO A 317 13.86 20.99 -0.18
CA PRO A 317 14.09 19.59 -0.52
C PRO A 317 13.36 18.64 0.42
N VAL A 318 12.66 17.66 -0.14
CA VAL A 318 11.85 16.69 0.61
C VAL A 318 12.59 15.35 0.71
N ALA A 319 12.77 14.86 1.93
CA ALA A 319 13.27 13.51 2.20
C ALA A 319 12.15 12.48 2.15
N ILE A 320 12.50 11.21 1.92
CA ILE A 320 11.56 10.09 2.11
C ILE A 320 11.23 9.97 3.60
N GLY A 321 9.94 9.87 3.91
CA GLY A 321 9.44 9.54 5.23
C GLY A 321 7.93 9.26 5.20
N PRO A 322 7.37 8.61 6.24
CA PRO A 322 5.96 8.28 6.27
C PRO A 322 5.03 9.48 6.05
N GLU A 323 5.37 10.64 6.62
CA GLU A 323 4.57 11.87 6.44
C GLU A 323 4.67 12.42 5.01
N SER A 324 5.87 12.53 4.45
CA SER A 324 6.07 13.12 3.11
C SER A 324 5.48 12.24 2.01
N VAL A 325 5.57 10.91 2.16
CA VAL A 325 4.98 9.97 1.23
C VAL A 325 3.46 9.87 1.44
N GLY A 326 2.98 9.92 2.68
CA GLY A 326 1.55 9.96 2.99
C GLY A 326 0.83 11.15 2.36
N LYS A 327 1.45 12.33 2.33
CA LYS A 327 0.95 13.52 1.61
C LYS A 327 0.75 13.21 0.12
N THR A 328 1.76 12.64 -0.53
CA THR A 328 1.69 12.24 -1.94
C THR A 328 0.55 11.25 -2.21
N ILE A 329 0.47 10.19 -1.41
CA ILE A 329 -0.55 9.15 -1.60
C ILE A 329 -1.97 9.70 -1.38
N SER A 330 -2.15 10.67 -0.47
CA SER A 330 -3.47 11.29 -0.22
C SER A 330 -4.06 12.03 -1.43
N ALA A 331 -3.23 12.37 -2.42
CA ALA A 331 -3.64 13.00 -3.67
C ALA A 331 -3.96 11.99 -4.78
N ALA A 332 -3.88 10.67 -4.52
CA ALA A 332 -4.18 9.65 -5.51
C ALA A 332 -5.69 9.46 -5.69
N TRP A 333 -6.10 9.15 -6.93
CA TRP A 333 -7.45 8.67 -7.21
C TRP A 333 -7.40 7.40 -8.07
N PHE A 334 -8.50 6.66 -8.09
CA PHE A 334 -8.65 5.49 -8.95
C PHE A 334 -9.03 5.91 -10.38
N THR A 335 -8.38 5.31 -11.37
CA THR A 335 -8.60 5.60 -12.80
C THR A 335 -9.96 5.14 -13.32
N LYS A 336 -10.56 4.12 -12.69
CA LYS A 336 -11.82 3.51 -13.12
C LYS A 336 -12.77 3.32 -11.95
N LYS A 337 -14.05 3.09 -12.26
CA LYS A 337 -15.05 2.55 -11.31
C LYS A 337 -14.94 1.02 -11.26
N GLY A 338 -15.43 0.42 -10.18
CA GLY A 338 -15.42 -1.03 -9.98
C GLY A 338 -14.20 -1.52 -9.19
N ASN A 339 -13.87 -2.80 -9.36
CA ASN A 339 -12.88 -3.53 -8.56
C ASN A 339 -11.46 -3.53 -9.17
N ASP A 340 -11.29 -3.00 -10.38
CA ASP A 340 -9.97 -2.67 -10.91
C ASP A 340 -9.53 -1.33 -10.30
N LEU A 341 -8.53 -1.40 -9.42
CA LEU A 341 -8.13 -0.30 -8.53
C LEU A 341 -6.79 0.34 -8.94
N ALA A 342 -6.48 0.30 -10.24
CA ALA A 342 -5.37 1.04 -10.81
C ALA A 342 -5.48 2.55 -10.47
N LEU A 343 -4.40 3.12 -9.94
CA LEU A 343 -4.33 4.51 -9.53
C LEU A 343 -3.80 5.39 -10.66
N ASP A 344 -4.26 6.63 -10.67
CA ASP A 344 -3.58 7.69 -11.41
C ASP A 344 -2.50 8.28 -10.51
N THR A 345 -1.25 8.11 -10.92
CA THR A 345 -0.08 8.55 -10.16
C THR A 345 0.49 9.87 -10.69
N ILE A 346 -0.15 10.53 -11.66
CA ILE A 346 0.42 11.76 -12.25
C ILE A 346 0.55 12.88 -11.22
N SER A 347 -0.36 12.94 -10.25
CA SER A 347 -0.32 13.90 -9.15
C SER A 347 0.88 13.66 -8.21
N PHE A 348 1.47 12.47 -8.22
CA PHE A 348 2.66 12.17 -7.42
C PHE A 348 3.87 12.90 -7.97
N TYR A 349 4.03 12.92 -9.29
CA TYR A 349 5.24 13.38 -9.95
C TYR A 349 5.37 14.91 -10.01
N ARG A 350 4.26 15.62 -9.89
CA ARG A 350 4.20 17.09 -9.76
C ARG A 350 3.29 17.47 -8.58
N PRO A 351 3.74 17.24 -7.34
CA PRO A 351 2.93 17.56 -6.19
C PRO A 351 2.72 19.08 -6.10
N ASN A 352 1.56 19.49 -5.63
CA ASN A 352 1.23 20.88 -5.30
C ASN A 352 1.18 21.14 -3.79
N GLN A 353 1.34 20.08 -2.98
CA GLN A 353 1.36 20.13 -1.53
C GLN A 353 2.81 20.18 -1.02
N PRO A 354 3.22 21.24 -0.29
CA PRO A 354 4.56 21.32 0.27
C PRO A 354 4.90 20.12 1.16
N GLY A 355 6.14 19.63 1.03
CA GLY A 355 6.64 18.49 1.80
C GLY A 355 6.16 17.12 1.32
N ALA A 356 5.52 17.03 0.15
CA ALA A 356 5.16 15.76 -0.48
C ALA A 356 6.36 15.18 -1.26
N TYR A 357 6.70 13.90 -1.04
CA TYR A 357 7.79 13.23 -1.76
C TYR A 357 7.28 12.68 -3.11
N PRO A 358 7.89 13.01 -4.26
CA PRO A 358 7.20 12.85 -5.54
C PRO A 358 7.38 11.49 -6.22
N ILE A 359 8.36 10.68 -5.79
CA ILE A 359 8.73 9.44 -6.48
C ILE A 359 8.17 8.25 -5.69
N VAL A 360 6.90 7.92 -5.92
CA VAL A 360 6.18 6.88 -5.18
C VAL A 360 5.55 5.92 -6.16
N LEU A 361 5.74 4.62 -5.93
CA LEU A 361 5.05 3.56 -6.66
C LEU A 361 3.93 2.97 -5.79
N ALA A 362 2.87 2.52 -6.44
CA ALA A 362 1.90 1.60 -5.86
C ALA A 362 2.19 0.22 -6.44
N THR A 363 2.38 -0.78 -5.60
CA THR A 363 2.52 -2.16 -6.07
C THR A 363 1.18 -2.85 -6.09
N TYR A 364 0.86 -3.41 -7.26
CA TYR A 364 -0.39 -4.08 -7.55
C TYR A 364 -0.20 -5.59 -7.53
N GLU A 365 -1.17 -6.28 -6.93
CA GLU A 365 -1.43 -7.67 -7.24
C GLU A 365 -2.46 -7.75 -8.36
N ILE A 366 -2.06 -8.39 -9.45
CA ILE A 366 -2.82 -8.52 -10.68
C ILE A 366 -3.50 -9.89 -10.66
N VAL A 367 -4.83 -9.88 -10.58
CA VAL A 367 -5.64 -11.07 -10.36
C VAL A 367 -6.77 -11.21 -11.36
N CYS A 368 -7.20 -12.44 -11.62
CA CYS A 368 -8.49 -12.68 -12.27
C CYS A 368 -9.61 -12.28 -11.32
N SER A 369 -10.66 -11.60 -11.81
CA SER A 369 -11.86 -11.37 -11.00
C SER A 369 -12.56 -12.67 -10.62
N LYS A 370 -12.52 -13.65 -11.53
CA LYS A 370 -13.04 -14.98 -11.35
C LYS A 370 -12.07 -16.00 -11.93
N TYR A 371 -11.60 -16.91 -11.10
CA TYR A 371 -10.70 -17.97 -11.48
C TYR A 371 -11.46 -19.16 -12.08
N LEU A 372 -10.87 -19.78 -13.10
CA LEU A 372 -11.41 -21.01 -13.70
C LEU A 372 -11.40 -22.19 -12.73
N ASP A 373 -10.37 -22.25 -11.88
CA ASP A 373 -10.28 -23.16 -10.75
C ASP A 373 -10.69 -22.41 -9.47
N PRO A 374 -11.85 -22.74 -8.87
CA PRO A 374 -12.32 -22.09 -7.65
C PRO A 374 -11.40 -22.29 -6.45
N GLN A 375 -10.57 -23.33 -6.44
CA GLN A 375 -9.58 -23.54 -5.38
C GLN A 375 -8.47 -22.48 -5.45
N VAL A 376 -8.07 -22.07 -6.66
CA VAL A 376 -7.12 -20.96 -6.84
C VAL A 376 -7.76 -19.64 -6.42
N GLY A 377 -8.98 -19.35 -6.88
CA GLY A 377 -9.69 -18.11 -6.52
C GLY A 377 -9.89 -17.95 -5.01
N THR A 378 -10.24 -19.04 -4.33
CA THR A 378 -10.37 -19.07 -2.86
C THR A 378 -9.04 -18.78 -2.16
N ALA A 379 -7.94 -19.42 -2.59
CA ALA A 379 -6.63 -19.23 -1.98
C ALA A 379 -6.07 -17.82 -2.26
N VAL A 380 -6.20 -17.31 -3.49
CA VAL A 380 -5.78 -15.94 -3.85
C VAL A 380 -6.54 -14.92 -3.02
N ARG A 381 -7.87 -15.05 -2.89
CA ARG A 381 -8.66 -14.17 -2.00
C ARG A 381 -8.17 -14.24 -0.56
N ALA A 382 -7.92 -15.43 -0.02
CA ALA A 382 -7.45 -15.59 1.35
C ALA A 382 -6.05 -14.96 1.58
N PHE A 383 -5.15 -15.09 0.60
CA PHE A 383 -3.86 -14.41 0.61
C PHE A 383 -4.04 -12.88 0.64
N LEU A 384 -4.82 -12.33 -0.30
CA LEU A 384 -5.06 -10.89 -0.37
C LEU A 384 -5.73 -10.33 0.89
N GLN A 385 -6.68 -11.06 1.49
CA GLN A 385 -7.30 -10.70 2.77
C GLN A 385 -6.25 -10.64 3.89
N SER A 386 -5.35 -11.64 3.96
CA SER A 386 -4.26 -11.64 4.93
C SER A 386 -3.31 -10.46 4.71
N THR A 387 -3.07 -10.07 3.46
CA THR A 387 -2.21 -8.94 3.09
C THR A 387 -2.79 -7.58 3.49
N ILE A 388 -4.08 -7.32 3.25
CA ILE A 388 -4.72 -6.02 3.60
C ILE A 388 -5.05 -5.89 5.08
N HIS A 389 -5.03 -6.99 5.83
CA HIS A 389 -5.20 -7.02 7.28
C HIS A 389 -3.84 -7.12 7.99
N ASP A 390 -3.50 -8.31 8.49
CA ASP A 390 -2.32 -8.52 9.34
C ASP A 390 -1.00 -8.25 8.61
N GLY A 391 -0.98 -8.40 7.28
CA GLY A 391 0.17 -8.12 6.44
C GLY A 391 0.59 -6.65 6.42
N GLN A 392 -0.32 -5.72 6.73
CA GLN A 392 0.01 -4.29 6.78
C GLN A 392 0.82 -3.90 8.03
N ASN A 393 0.85 -4.76 9.06
CA ASN A 393 1.52 -4.47 10.32
C ASN A 393 3.04 -4.41 10.17
N GLY A 394 3.64 -3.31 10.61
CA GLY A 394 5.09 -3.11 10.60
C GLY A 394 5.71 -2.84 9.23
N LEU A 395 4.91 -2.59 8.18
CA LEU A 395 5.42 -2.20 6.86
C LEU A 395 6.26 -0.90 6.90
N ALA A 396 5.82 0.08 7.69
CA ALA A 396 6.50 1.36 7.87
C ALA A 396 7.95 1.20 8.36
N ASP A 397 8.18 0.28 9.29
CA ASP A 397 9.52 -0.01 9.84
C ASP A 397 10.45 -0.69 8.82
N ASN A 398 9.93 -1.06 7.64
CA ASN A 398 10.62 -1.84 6.61
C ASN A 398 10.58 -1.12 5.25
N GLY A 399 10.37 0.20 5.25
CA GLY A 399 10.47 1.02 4.05
C GLY A 399 9.25 1.06 3.15
N TYR A 400 8.10 0.56 3.62
CA TYR A 400 6.85 0.62 2.87
C TYR A 400 5.83 1.50 3.57
N ILE A 401 4.92 2.08 2.81
CA ILE A 401 3.78 2.82 3.36
C ILE A 401 2.54 1.91 3.31
N PRO A 402 1.92 1.62 4.48
CA PRO A 402 0.68 0.86 4.53
C PRO A 402 -0.42 1.49 3.70
N ILE A 403 -1.39 0.69 3.28
CA ILE A 403 -2.57 1.16 2.55
C ILE A 403 -3.29 2.23 3.40
N PRO A 404 -3.47 3.46 2.88
CA PRO A 404 -4.25 4.48 3.56
C PRO A 404 -5.68 4.04 3.83
N GLU A 405 -6.22 4.45 4.98
CA GLU A 405 -7.59 4.13 5.39
C GLU A 405 -8.64 4.49 4.32
N ALA A 406 -8.43 5.59 3.61
CA ALA A 406 -9.29 6.06 2.52
C ALA A 406 -9.45 5.04 1.37
N PHE A 407 -8.47 4.15 1.15
CA PHE A 407 -8.53 3.11 0.13
C PHE A 407 -9.04 1.77 0.68
N ASN A 408 -8.94 1.56 1.99
CA ASN A 408 -9.14 0.25 2.61
C ASN A 408 -10.54 -0.33 2.33
N ALA A 409 -11.60 0.49 2.46
CA ALA A 409 -12.96 0.02 2.23
C ALA A 409 -13.19 -0.49 0.80
N ARG A 410 -12.66 0.23 -0.21
CA ARG A 410 -12.82 -0.14 -1.62
C ARG A 410 -11.93 -1.33 -1.99
N LEU A 411 -10.71 -1.37 -1.45
CA LEU A 411 -9.79 -2.48 -1.64
C LEU A 411 -10.32 -3.77 -1.01
N SER A 412 -10.80 -3.72 0.23
CA SER A 412 -11.44 -4.87 0.90
C SER A 412 -12.60 -5.41 0.08
N ALA A 413 -13.49 -4.55 -0.41
CA ALA A 413 -14.61 -4.97 -1.24
C ALA A 413 -14.16 -5.61 -2.58
N ALA A 414 -13.09 -5.10 -3.20
CA ALA A 414 -12.53 -5.68 -4.42
C ALA A 414 -11.88 -7.04 -4.16
N VAL A 415 -11.15 -7.17 -3.05
CA VAL A 415 -10.53 -8.43 -2.60
C VAL A 415 -11.60 -9.49 -2.32
N ASP A 416 -12.65 -9.14 -1.58
CA ASP A 416 -13.74 -10.06 -1.24
C ASP A 416 -14.52 -10.55 -2.48
N ALA A 417 -14.50 -9.77 -3.56
CA ALA A 417 -15.16 -10.10 -4.82
C ALA A 417 -14.36 -11.07 -5.71
N VAL A 418 -13.08 -11.33 -5.41
CA VAL A 418 -12.28 -12.35 -6.13
C VAL A 418 -12.88 -13.72 -5.85
N SER A 419 -13.13 -14.53 -6.88
CA SER A 419 -13.81 -15.84 -6.72
C SER A 419 -13.23 -16.98 -7.53
#